data_AF-A0A6N0WSY9-F1
#
_entry.id   AF-A0A6N0WSY9-F1
#
_cell.length_a   1.000
_cell.length_b   1.000
_cell.length_c   1.000
_cell.angle_alpha   90.00
_cell.angle_beta   90.00
_cell.angle_gamma   90.00
#
_symmetry.space_group_name_H-M   'P 1'
#
loop_
_entity.id
_entity.type
_entity.pdbx_description
1 polymer ?
#
loop_
_entity_poly.entity_id
_entity_poly.type
_entity_poly.pdbx_seq_one_letter_code
_entity_poly.pdbx_strand_id
1 'polypeptide(L)' 'MRRTRHRSFMNGGILTGRIPLISLVQFMAVAEHLNFRHAANALGVSQSSVSARVKALEKILVSCCSSAMREASG' A
#
# COMPACT_ATOMS: atom_id res chain seq x y z
N MET A 1 -11.08 -6.35 -18.61
CA MET A 1 -9.78 -6.84 -18.08
C MET A 1 -8.79 -5.67 -17.99
N ARG A 2 -8.67 -5.00 -16.82
CA ARG A 2 -7.77 -3.83 -16.58
C ARG A 2 -6.74 -4.10 -15.47
N ARG A 3 -6.21 -5.33 -15.41
CA ARG A 3 -5.36 -5.81 -14.30
C ARG A 3 -3.91 -5.31 -14.35
N THR A 4 -3.46 -4.76 -15.48
CA THR A 4 -2.03 -4.55 -15.75
C THR A 4 -1.50 -3.17 -15.38
N ARG A 5 -2.33 -2.14 -15.20
CA ARG A 5 -1.82 -0.78 -14.92
C ARG A 5 -1.51 -0.51 -13.44
N HIS A 6 -2.21 -1.19 -12.54
CA HIS A 6 -2.12 -0.90 -11.10
C HIS A 6 -0.85 -1.46 -10.46
N ARG A 7 -0.45 -2.67 -10.87
CA ARG A 7 0.72 -3.36 -10.35
C ARG A 7 2.04 -2.66 -10.72
N SER A 8 2.10 -2.06 -11.91
CA SER A 8 3.27 -1.31 -12.39
C SER A 8 3.50 -0.03 -11.59
N PHE A 9 2.42 0.68 -11.21
CA PHE A 9 2.52 1.90 -10.42
C PHE A 9 3.03 1.65 -9.00
N MET A 10 2.60 0.55 -8.36
CA MET A 10 3.11 0.15 -7.04
C MET A 10 4.61 -0.20 -7.08
N ASN A 11 5.08 -0.88 -8.13
CA ASN A 11 6.50 -1.25 -8.25
C ASN A 11 7.45 -0.04 -8.36
N GLY A 12 7.03 1.05 -8.99
CA GLY A 12 7.84 2.29 -9.06
C GLY A 12 7.95 3.03 -7.71
N GLY A 13 6.92 2.93 -6.86
CA GLY A 13 6.93 3.51 -5.52
C GLY A 13 7.87 2.78 -4.55
N ILE A 14 7.99 1.46 -4.70
CA ILE A 14 8.82 0.60 -3.83
C ILE A 14 10.31 0.99 -3.90
N LEU A 15 10.82 1.33 -5.08
CA LEU A 15 12.25 1.67 -5.26
C LEU A 15 12.59 3.12 -4.90
N THR A 16 11.58 3.99 -4.77
CA THR A 16 11.76 5.44 -4.61
C THR A 16 11.29 5.97 -3.26
N GLY A 17 10.85 5.09 -2.34
CA GLY A 17 10.27 5.47 -1.05
C GLY A 17 8.92 6.22 -1.16
N ARG A 18 8.33 6.28 -2.36
CA ARG A 18 7.07 7.01 -2.58
C ARG A 18 5.89 6.15 -2.15
N ILE A 19 5.11 6.68 -1.21
CA ILE A 19 3.90 6.03 -0.71
C ILE A 19 2.68 6.53 -1.50
N PRO A 20 1.95 5.66 -2.21
CA PRO A 20 0.72 6.04 -2.90
C PRO A 20 -0.38 6.41 -1.87
N LEU A 21 -0.94 7.62 -1.97
CA LEU A 21 -1.98 8.11 -1.04
C LEU A 21 -3.16 7.14 -0.88
N ILE A 22 -3.61 6.56 -1.99
CA ILE A 22 -4.73 5.62 -1.99
C ILE A 22 -4.41 4.30 -1.27
N SER A 23 -3.14 3.93 -1.12
CA SER A 23 -2.75 2.82 -0.25
C SER A 23 -2.88 3.19 1.23
N LEU A 24 -2.59 4.44 1.60
CA LEU A 24 -2.79 4.95 2.96
C LEU A 24 -4.28 5.03 3.32
N VAL A 25 -5.12 5.57 2.43
CA VAL A 25 -6.58 5.62 2.64
C VAL A 25 -7.15 4.22 2.87
N GLN A 26 -6.75 3.24 2.07
CA GLN A 26 -7.20 1.85 2.23
C GLN A 26 -6.69 1.21 3.51
N PHE A 27 -5.48 1.56 3.96
CA PHE A 27 -4.94 1.10 5.25
C PHE A 27 -5.69 1.72 6.44
N MET A 28 -5.96 3.03 6.41
CA MET A 28 -6.71 3.72 7.45
C MET A 28 -8.13 3.16 7.59
N ALA A 29 -8.83 2.93 6.47
CA ALA A 29 -10.15 2.30 6.52
C ALA A 29 -10.12 0.91 7.16
N VAL A 30 -9.07 0.10 6.91
CA VAL A 30 -8.91 -1.20 7.58
C VAL A 30 -8.68 -1.03 9.07
N ALA A 31 -7.90 -0.02 9.49
CA ALA A 31 -7.67 0.29 10.90
C ALA A 31 -8.94 0.76 11.62
N GLU A 32 -9.77 1.57 10.96
CA GLU A 32 -11.04 2.06 11.50
C GLU A 32 -12.09 0.95 11.64
N HIS A 33 -12.19 0.07 10.64
CA HIS A 33 -13.20 -0.99 10.64
C HIS A 33 -12.73 -2.31 11.26
N LEU A 34 -11.43 -2.45 11.54
CA LEU A 34 -10.76 -3.69 11.99
C LEU A 34 -11.10 -4.92 11.13
N ASN A 35 -11.54 -4.69 9.88
CA ASN A 35 -12.07 -5.72 9.01
C ASN A 35 -11.96 -5.30 7.54
N PHE A 36 -11.24 -6.09 6.74
CA PHE A 36 -11.02 -5.82 5.32
C PHE A 36 -12.30 -5.76 4.49
N ARG A 37 -13.32 -6.56 4.81
CA ARG A 37 -14.58 -6.56 4.06
C ARG A 37 -15.39 -5.32 4.34
N HIS A 38 -15.50 -4.90 5.60
CA HIS A 38 -16.19 -3.66 5.96
C HIS A 38 -15.48 -2.42 5.40
N ALA A 39 -14.15 -2.36 5.50
CA ALA A 39 -13.35 -1.30 4.89
C ALA A 39 -13.54 -1.22 3.36
N ALA A 40 -13.56 -2.37 2.68
CA ALA A 40 -13.79 -2.43 1.24
C ALA A 40 -15.20 -1.95 0.86
N ASN A 41 -16.21 -2.35 1.62
CA ASN A 41 -17.59 -1.90 1.42
C ASN A 41 -17.72 -0.38 1.64
N ALA A 42 -17.11 0.17 2.69
CA ALA A 42 -17.10 1.61 2.96
C ALA A 42 -16.42 2.42 1.84
N LEU A 43 -15.39 1.85 1.20
CA LEU A 43 -14.65 2.47 0.11
C LEU A 43 -15.20 2.17 -1.29
N GLY A 44 -16.24 1.34 -1.41
CA GLY A 44 -16.82 0.96 -2.71
C GLY A 44 -15.86 0.19 -3.63
N VAL A 45 -14.94 -0.59 -3.06
CA VAL A 45 -13.94 -1.38 -3.82
C VAL A 45 -14.00 -2.85 -3.44
N SER A 46 -13.33 -3.72 -4.20
CA SER A 46 -13.22 -5.13 -3.81
C SER A 46 -12.28 -5.31 -2.61
N GLN A 47 -12.61 -6.23 -1.71
CA GLN A 47 -11.76 -6.61 -0.58
C GLN A 47 -10.36 -7.08 -1.03
N SER A 48 -10.29 -7.79 -2.16
CA SER A 48 -9.04 -8.21 -2.79
C SER A 48 -8.17 -7.02 -3.23
N SER A 49 -8.77 -5.90 -3.65
CA SER A 49 -8.04 -4.68 -3.97
C SER A 49 -7.44 -4.06 -2.71
N VAL A 50 -8.19 -4.00 -1.61
CA VAL A 50 -7.74 -3.46 -0.33
C VAL A 50 -6.57 -4.29 0.20
N SER A 51 -6.72 -5.61 0.24
CA SER A 51 -5.66 -6.53 0.68
C SER A 51 -4.38 -6.38 -0.15
N ALA A 52 -4.51 -6.30 -1.49
CA ALA A 52 -3.35 -6.11 -2.36
C ALA A 52 -2.62 -4.78 -2.10
N ARG A 53 -3.36 -3.71 -1.78
CA ARG A 53 -2.76 -2.41 -1.47
C ARG A 53 -2.10 -2.35 -0.10
N VAL A 54 -2.71 -2.94 0.93
CA VAL A 54 -2.10 -3.02 2.26
C VAL A 54 -0.79 -3.81 2.18
N LYS A 55 -0.79 -4.94 1.48
CA LYS A 55 0.44 -5.73 1.26
C LYS A 55 1.52 -4.96 0.50
N ALA A 56 1.13 -4.16 -0.50
CA ALA A 56 2.07 -3.31 -1.22
C ALA A 56 2.64 -2.19 -0.32
N LEU A 57 1.80 -1.59 0.53
CA LEU A 57 2.20 -0.57 1.49
C LEU A 57 3.22 -1.10 2.50
N GLU A 58 2.97 -2.28 3.10
CA GLU A 58 3.90 -2.95 4.00
C GLU A 58 5.29 -3.10 3.36
N LYS A 59 5.34 -3.55 2.09
CA LYS A 59 6.59 -3.70 1.36
C LYS A 59 7.31 -2.37 1.13
N ILE A 60 6.58 -1.29 0.81
CA ILE A 60 7.16 0.05 0.63
C ILE A 60 7.78 0.53 1.94
N LEU A 61 7.07 0.40 3.05
CA LEU A 61 7.53 0.83 4.38
C LEU A 61 8.80 0.07 4.81
N VAL A 62 8.83 -1.25 4.63
CA VAL A 62 10.01 -2.08 4.93
C VAL A 62 11.21 -1.70 4.05
N SER A 63 10.99 -1.47 2.75
CA SER A 63 12.04 -1.08 1.82
C SER A 63 12.64 0.29 2.18
N CYS A 64 11.78 1.27 2.48
CA CYS A 64 12.21 2.64 2.78
C CYS A 64 13.00 2.74 4.09
N CYS A 65 12.61 2.00 5.14
CA CYS A 65 13.38 1.94 6.39
C CYS A 65 14.79 1.37 6.19
N SER A 66 14.94 0.39 5.28
CA SER A 66 16.24 -0.21 4.98
C SER A 66 17.19 0.77 4.26
N SER A 67 16.64 1.59 3.36
CA SER A 67 17.41 2.67 2.71
C SER A 67 17.76 3.78 3.70
N ALA A 68 16.81 4.23 4.53
CA ALA A 68 17.04 5.27 5.53
C ALA A 68 18.13 4.90 6.54
N MET A 69 18.23 3.63 6.95
CA MET A 69 19.31 3.19 7.85
C MET A 69 20.69 3.11 7.18
N ARG A 70 20.77 2.90 5.85
CA ARG A 70 22.05 2.95 5.13
C ARG A 70 22.59 4.37 5.05
N GLU A 71 21.74 5.35 4.77
CA GLU A 71 22.13 6.75 4.68
C GLU A 71 22.58 7.32 6.04
N ALA A 72 22.04 6.81 7.16
CA ALA A 72 22.41 7.26 8.51
C ALA A 72 23.72 6.64 9.06
N SER A 73 24.30 5.67 8.36
CA SER A 73 25.54 4.98 8.79
C SER A 73 26.78 5.38 7.96
N GLY A 74 26.65 6.39 7.10
CA GLY A 74 27.70 6.92 6.23
C GLY A 74 28.25 8.25 6.72
#